data_AF-A0AAU3JFZ3-F1
#
_entry.id   AF-A0AAU3JFZ3-F1
#
_cell.length_a   1.000
_cell.length_b   1.000
_cell.length_c   1.000
_cell.angle_alpha   90.00
_cell.angle_beta   90.00
_cell.angle_gamma   90.00
#
_symmetry.space_group_name_H-M   'P 1'
#
loop_
_entity.id
_entity.type
_entity.pdbx_description
1 polymer ?
#
loop_
_entity_poly.entity_id
_entity_poly.type
_entity_poly.pdbx_seq_one_letter_code
_entity_poly.pdbx_strand_id
1 'polypeptide(L)' 'MRIVERAREQGRLRPDLVPEDLAFVIWSHSRIIEAPDGIAPHAWRRHLYLMLDGFRAERAHRRRT' A
#
# COMPACT_ATOMS: atom_id res chain seq x y z
N MET A 1 -15.36 1.71 -0.08
CA MET A 1 -14.34 2.47 0.70
C MET A 1 -14.09 3.80 0.00
N ARG A 2 -14.72 4.89 0.47
CA ARG A 2 -14.80 6.17 -0.27
C ARG A 2 -13.47 6.75 -0.75
N ILE A 3 -12.39 6.58 0.02
CA ILE A 3 -11.06 7.07 -0.34
C ILE A 3 -10.50 6.34 -1.57
N VAL A 4 -10.68 5.02 -1.63
CA VAL A 4 -10.20 4.18 -2.74
C VAL A 4 -10.99 4.47 -4.02
N GLU A 5 -12.31 4.55 -3.91
CA GLU A 5 -13.20 4.93 -5.02
C GLU A 5 -12.83 6.29 -5.59
N ARG A 6 -12.64 7.30 -4.73
CA ARG A 6 -12.19 8.63 -5.17
C ARG A 6 -10.81 8.59 -5.83
N ALA A 7 -9.86 7.82 -5.30
CA ALA A 7 -8.53 7.70 -5.91
C ALA A 7 -8.57 7.01 -7.28
N ARG A 8 -9.48 6.05 -7.46
CA ARG A 8 -9.79 5.40 -8.73
C ARG A 8 -10.43 6.39 -9.72
N GLU A 9 -11.47 7.12 -9.30
CA GLU A 9 -12.14 8.16 -10.11
C GLU A 9 -11.16 9.24 -10.59
N GLN A 10 -10.18 9.60 -9.75
CA GLN A 10 -9.14 10.59 -10.09
C GLN A 10 -7.99 10.03 -10.94
N GLY A 11 -8.02 8.75 -11.30
CA GLY A 11 -6.93 8.10 -12.07
C GLY A 11 -5.61 8.02 -11.31
N ARG A 12 -5.62 8.18 -9.97
CA ARG A 12 -4.40 8.16 -9.14
C ARG A 12 -4.03 6.76 -8.64
N LEU A 13 -4.97 5.83 -8.73
CA LEU A 13 -4.81 4.44 -8.31
C LEU A 13 -4.61 3.54 -9.53
N ARG A 14 -3.68 2.58 -9.47
CA ARG A 14 -3.45 1.60 -10.54
C ARG A 14 -4.71 0.79 -10.85
N PRO A 15 -5.08 0.59 -12.14
CA PRO A 15 -6.39 0.05 -12.56
C PRO A 15 -6.65 -1.37 -12.07
N ASP A 16 -5.60 -2.13 -11.82
CA ASP A 16 -5.60 -3.52 -11.40
C ASP A 16 -5.63 -3.72 -9.88
N LEU A 17 -5.61 -2.64 -9.08
CA LEU A 17 -5.79 -2.76 -7.62
C LEU A 17 -7.22 -3.18 -7.29
N VAL A 18 -7.35 -4.23 -6.49
CA VAL A 18 -8.62 -4.73 -5.95
C VAL A 18 -8.68 -4.52 -4.43
N PRO A 19 -9.89 -4.43 -3.82
CA PRO A 19 -10.02 -4.25 -2.38
C PRO A 19 -9.28 -5.30 -1.54
N GLU A 20 -9.16 -6.53 -2.03
CA GLU A 20 -8.45 -7.64 -1.41
C GLU A 20 -6.95 -7.36 -1.24
N ASP A 21 -6.35 -6.55 -2.12
CA ASP A 21 -4.94 -6.13 -2.01
C ASP A 21 -4.68 -5.33 -0.72
N LEU A 22 -5.68 -4.59 -0.23
CA LEU A 22 -5.57 -3.84 1.03
C LEU A 22 -5.54 -4.76 2.25
N ALA A 23 -6.16 -5.93 2.19
CA ALA A 23 -6.06 -6.92 3.27
C ALA A 23 -4.60 -7.38 3.45
N PHE A 24 -3.88 -7.60 2.35
CA PHE A 24 -2.45 -7.93 2.39
C PHE A 24 -1.60 -6.80 2.97
N VAL A 25 -1.92 -5.54 2.69
CA VAL A 25 -1.26 -4.39 3.32
C VAL A 25 -1.45 -4.44 4.83
N ILE A 26 -2.67 -4.67 5.30
CA ILE A 26 -2.99 -4.70 6.73
C ILE A 26 -2.23 -5.83 7.44
N TRP A 27 -2.30 -7.05 6.90
CA TRP A 27 -1.64 -8.22 7.49
C TRP A 27 -0.12 -8.13 7.49
N SER A 28 0.49 -7.62 6.41
CA SER A 28 1.95 -7.45 6.34
C SER A 28 2.50 -6.41 7.33
N HIS A 29 1.67 -5.47 7.79
CA HIS A 29 2.06 -4.46 8.78
C HIS A 29 1.91 -4.92 10.23
N SER A 30 1.06 -5.91 10.53
CA SER A 30 0.80 -6.35 11.90
C SER A 30 2.08 -6.73 12.65
N ARG A 31 3.03 -7.39 11.98
CA ARG A 31 4.32 -7.80 12.57
C ARG A 31 5.30 -6.63 12.77
N ILE A 32 5.24 -5.60 11.93
CA ILE A 32 6.16 -4.44 12.01
C ILE A 32 5.71 -3.49 13.12
N ILE A 33 4.42 -3.42 13.39
CA ILE A 33 3.84 -2.64 14.50
C ILE A 33 4.14 -3.30 15.86
N GLU A 34 4.26 -4.64 15.91
CA GLU A 34 4.66 -5.38 17.11
C GLU A 34 6.16 -5.20 17.46
N ALA A 35 6.96 -4.59 16.57
CA ALA A 35 8.37 -4.34 16.85
C ALA A 35 8.53 -3.30 17.98
N PRO A 36 9.42 -3.53 18.96
CA PRO A 36 9.65 -2.58 20.05
C PRO A 36 10.02 -1.18 19.54
N ASP A 37 9.41 -0.14 20.12
CA ASP A 37 9.63 1.27 19.78
C ASP A 37 11.11 1.70 19.81
N GLY A 38 11.96 1.02 20.59
CA GLY A 38 13.39 1.31 20.68
C GLY A 38 14.25 0.82 19.50
N ILE A 39 13.72 -0.02 18.61
CA ILE A 39 14.50 -0.63 17.52
C ILE A 39 14.33 0.15 16.22
N ALA A 40 13.08 0.42 15.82
CA ALA A 40 12.79 1.13 14.57
C ALA A 40 11.37 1.74 14.58
N PRO A 41 11.12 2.81 15.36
CA PRO A 41 9.79 3.38 15.60
C PRO A 41 9.09 3.95 14.35
N HIS A 42 9.81 4.07 13.23
CA HIS A 42 9.29 4.56 11.95
C HIS A 42 9.34 3.51 10.83
N ALA A 43 9.80 2.28 11.11
CA ALA A 43 9.88 1.22 10.10
C ALA A 43 8.50 0.90 9.51
N TRP A 44 7.45 0.87 10.35
CA TRP A 44 6.08 0.63 9.88
C TRP A 44 5.60 1.73 8.92
N ARG A 45 5.91 3.01 9.20
CA ARG A 45 5.56 4.14 8.31
C ARG A 45 6.28 4.03 6.99
N ARG A 46 7.59 3.75 7.03
CA ARG A 46 8.41 3.59 5.83
C ARG A 46 7.89 2.45 4.95
N HIS A 47 7.58 1.31 5.54
CA HIS A 47 7.02 0.17 4.83
C HIS A 47 5.66 0.48 4.20
N LEU A 48 4.78 1.18 4.93
CA LEU A 48 3.48 1.60 4.43
C LEU A 48 3.62 2.54 3.22
N TYR A 49 4.52 3.52 3.30
CA TYR A 49 4.77 4.43 2.18
C TYR A 49 5.29 3.71 0.94
N LEU A 50 6.17 2.72 1.10
CA LEU A 50 6.70 1.94 -0.02
C LEU A 50 5.58 1.14 -0.71
N MET A 51 4.67 0.51 0.06
CA MET A 51 3.53 -0.19 -0.53
C MET A 51 2.56 0.76 -1.24
N LEU A 52 2.20 1.87 -0.59
CA LEU A 52 1.28 2.85 -1.18
C LEU A 52 1.86 3.51 -2.44
N ASP A 53 3.18 3.72 -2.52
CA ASP A 53 3.83 4.19 -3.74
C ASP A 53 3.62 3.22 -4.91
N GLY A 54 3.67 1.91 -4.64
CA GLY A 54 3.40 0.84 -5.61
C GLY A 54 1.93 0.74 -6.09
N PHE A 55 1.00 1.40 -5.40
CA PHE A 55 -0.41 1.46 -5.80
C PHE A 55 -0.76 2.67 -6.69
N ARG A 56 0.18 3.60 -6.86
CA ARG A 56 -0.02 4.76 -7.74
C ARG A 56 -0.17 4.30 -9.19
N ALA A 57 -1.08 4.96 -9.93
CA ALA A 57 -1.32 4.64 -11.33
C ALA A 57 -0.05 4.71 -12.20
N GLU A 58 0.82 5.69 -11.92
CA GLU A 58 2.12 5.86 -12.59
C GLU A 58 3.08 4.68 -12.40
N ARG A 59 2.87 3.86 -11.36
CA ARG A 59 3.69 2.68 -11.06
C ARG A 59 3.10 1.38 -11.60
N ALA A 60 2.01 1.44 -12.35
CA ALA A 60 1.46 0.30 -13.07
C ALA A 60 2.36 -0.08 -14.26
N HIS A 61 3.45 -0.79 -13.96
CA HIS A 61 4.35 -1.29 -14.99
C HIS A 61 3.74 -2.52 -15.64
N ARG A 62 3.85 -2.63 -16.97
CA ARG A 62 3.50 -3.86 -17.69
C ARG A 62 4.36 -4.99 -17.12
N ARG A 63 3.74 -5.95 -16.43
CA ARG A 63 4.43 -7.19 -16.07
C ARG A 63 4.83 -7.84 -17.39
N ARG A 64 6.14 -7.87 -17.67
CA ARG A 64 6.66 -8.73 -18.75
C ARG A 64 6.45 -10.16 -18.27
N THR A 65 5.40 -10.77 -18.77
CA THR A 65 5.16 -12.23 -18.75
C THR A 65 5.17 -12.70 -20.18
#